data_AF-A0A838RNF3-F1
#
_entry.id   AF-A0A838RNF3-F1
#
_cell.length_a   1.000
_cell.length_b   1.000
_cell.length_c   1.000
_cell.angle_alpha   90.00
_cell.angle_beta   90.00
_cell.angle_gamma   90.00
#
_symmetry.space_group_name_H-M   'P 1'
#
loop_
_entity.id
_entity.type
_entity.pdbx_description
1 polymer ?
#
loop_
_entity_poly.entity_id
_entity_poly.type
_entity_poly.pdbx_seq_one_letter_code
_entity_poly.pdbx_strand_id
1 'polypeptide(L)'
;MTHKSPAPQLITEWVLDWLRVQRQIDLSPADPFLNGAINSLMLLELIAACEEKLGIRIPLASLVLDDLQTLDHFATAVSRVAQSDIQRTWYKLPFAAQVGPQRMQLLLGLRMRLPQNSIVRESDQPGHIRVGLPVESTLTEHDLHRLMALFVEVSADA
;
A
#
# COMPACT_ATOMS: atom_id res chain seq x y z
N MET A 1 23.69 4.16 -13.65
CA MET A 1 23.32 2.84 -13.08
C MET A 1 22.00 2.44 -13.71
N THR A 2 21.98 1.39 -14.53
CA THR A 2 20.76 0.86 -15.14
C THR A 2 19.92 0.18 -14.06
N HIS A 3 18.88 0.86 -13.59
CA HIS A 3 17.91 0.26 -12.67
C HIS A 3 17.20 -0.88 -13.41
N LYS A 4 17.32 -2.10 -12.88
CA LYS A 4 16.65 -3.28 -13.41
C LYS A 4 15.29 -3.37 -12.73
N SER A 5 14.21 -3.34 -13.51
CA SER A 5 12.87 -3.59 -12.98
C SER A 5 12.85 -4.91 -12.18
N PRO A 6 12.09 -4.98 -11.07
CA PRO A 6 11.96 -6.20 -10.30
C PRO A 6 11.47 -7.34 -11.19
N ALA A 7 12.07 -8.52 -11.07
CA ALA A 7 11.63 -9.70 -11.82
C ALA A 7 10.20 -10.09 -11.39
N PRO A 8 9.30 -10.47 -12.31
CA PRO A 8 7.95 -10.89 -11.98
C PRO A 8 7.91 -11.99 -10.90
N GLN A 9 8.83 -12.96 -10.96
CA GLN A 9 8.90 -14.06 -10.00
C GLN A 9 9.11 -13.56 -8.56
N LEU A 10 9.98 -12.56 -8.37
CA LEU A 10 10.22 -11.95 -7.07
C LEU A 10 8.96 -11.26 -6.53
N ILE A 11 8.20 -10.60 -7.41
CA ILE A 11 6.93 -9.97 -7.03
C ILE A 11 5.92 -11.07 -6.64
N THR A 12 5.75 -12.10 -7.45
CA THR A 12 4.83 -13.21 -7.17
C THR A 12 5.13 -13.87 -5.81
N GLU A 13 6.38 -14.27 -5.57
CA GLU A 13 6.79 -14.91 -4.32
C GLU A 13 6.51 -14.03 -3.10
N TRP A 14 6.84 -12.75 -3.21
CA TRP A 14 6.62 -11.82 -2.12
C TRP A 14 5.13 -11.56 -1.86
N VAL A 15 4.33 -11.37 -2.92
CA VAL A 15 2.88 -11.13 -2.78
C VAL A 15 2.17 -12.34 -2.17
N LEU A 16 2.55 -13.56 -2.57
CA LEU A 16 2.01 -14.79 -1.98
C LEU A 16 2.28 -14.86 -0.48
N ASP A 17 3.53 -14.61 -0.07
CA ASP A 17 3.88 -14.62 1.35
C ASP A 17 3.14 -13.52 2.12
N TRP A 18 3.05 -12.31 1.55
CA TRP A 18 2.33 -11.20 2.15
C TRP A 18 0.83 -11.51 2.31
N LEU A 19 0.17 -12.05 1.29
CA LEU A 19 -1.25 -12.43 1.35
C LEU A 19 -1.51 -13.50 2.42
N ARG A 20 -0.64 -14.51 2.48
CA ARG A 20 -0.73 -15.58 3.47
C ARG A 20 -0.56 -15.05 4.89
N VAL A 21 0.48 -14.24 5.14
CA VAL A 21 0.82 -13.76 6.49
C VAL A 21 -0.10 -12.63 6.94
N GLN A 22 -0.36 -11.63 6.09
CA GLN A 22 -1.07 -10.41 6.46
C GLN A 22 -2.58 -10.48 6.27
N ARG A 23 -3.06 -11.39 5.40
CA ARG A 23 -4.48 -11.48 5.02
C ARG A 23 -5.07 -12.87 5.21
N GLN A 24 -4.27 -13.89 5.56
CA GLN A 24 -4.70 -15.29 5.69
C GLN A 24 -5.34 -15.82 4.41
N ILE A 25 -4.87 -15.33 3.27
CA ILE A 25 -5.31 -15.76 1.94
C ILE A 25 -4.27 -16.72 1.40
N ASP A 26 -4.68 -17.96 1.15
CA ASP A 26 -3.90 -18.93 0.39
C ASP A 26 -4.33 -18.87 -1.07
N LEU A 27 -3.36 -18.64 -1.96
CA LEU A 27 -3.60 -18.32 -3.37
C LEU A 27 -2.56 -19.01 -4.23
N SER A 28 -2.98 -19.62 -5.34
CA SER A 28 -2.09 -20.05 -6.42
C SER A 28 -1.85 -18.90 -7.42
N PRO A 29 -0.67 -18.79 -8.05
CA PRO A 29 -0.40 -17.74 -9.05
C PRO A 29 -1.42 -17.61 -10.18
N ALA A 30 -2.06 -18.72 -10.54
CA ALA A 30 -3.06 -18.81 -11.61
C ALA A 30 -4.50 -18.55 -11.17
N ASP A 31 -4.75 -18.43 -9.86
CA ASP A 31 -6.11 -18.23 -9.34
C ASP A 31 -6.64 -16.81 -9.65
N PRO A 32 -7.97 -16.63 -9.70
CA PRO A 32 -8.58 -15.32 -9.82
C PRO A 32 -8.11 -14.37 -8.72
N PHE A 33 -7.44 -13.29 -9.12
CA PHE A 33 -6.76 -12.37 -8.23
C PHE A 33 -7.62 -11.15 -7.91
N LEU A 34 -7.70 -10.16 -8.81
CA LEU A 34 -8.57 -9.01 -8.62
C LEU A 34 -10.05 -9.40 -8.85
N ASN A 35 -10.93 -9.01 -7.93
CA ASN A 35 -12.34 -9.43 -7.86
C ASN A 35 -12.56 -10.92 -7.55
N GLY A 36 -11.50 -11.68 -7.28
CA GLY A 36 -11.53 -13.02 -6.70
C GLY A 36 -10.99 -12.99 -5.28
N ALA A 37 -9.68 -13.12 -5.15
CA ALA A 37 -8.96 -13.11 -3.87
C ALA A 37 -8.90 -11.74 -3.20
N ILE A 38 -8.79 -10.65 -3.98
CA ILE A 38 -8.69 -9.29 -3.44
C ILE A 38 -9.65 -8.32 -4.15
N ASN A 39 -10.09 -7.28 -3.43
CA ASN A 39 -10.85 -6.17 -4.01
C ASN A 39 -9.96 -4.96 -4.31
N SER A 40 -10.54 -3.91 -4.92
CA SER A 40 -9.80 -2.69 -5.30
C SER A 40 -9.14 -1.96 -4.12
N LEU A 41 -9.74 -2.00 -2.93
CA LEU A 41 -9.15 -1.38 -1.73
C LEU A 41 -7.94 -2.18 -1.23
N MET A 42 -8.03 -3.51 -1.24
CA MET A 42 -6.90 -4.39 -0.94
C MET A 42 -5.79 -4.26 -1.97
N LEU A 43 -6.12 -4.01 -3.25
CA LEU A 43 -5.13 -3.75 -4.28
C LEU A 43 -4.31 -2.49 -3.97
N LEU A 44 -4.94 -1.39 -3.53
CA LEU A 44 -4.21 -0.19 -3.14
C LEU A 44 -3.26 -0.44 -1.96
N GLU A 45 -3.69 -1.26 -1.01
CA GLU A 45 -2.89 -1.64 0.15
C GLU A 45 -1.71 -2.54 -0.24
N LEU A 46 -1.95 -3.51 -1.13
CA LEU A 46 -0.91 -4.35 -1.69
C LEU A 46 0.13 -3.54 -2.46
N ILE A 47 -0.32 -2.59 -3.28
CA ILE A 47 0.57 -1.71 -4.04
C ILE A 47 1.46 -0.91 -3.08
N ALA A 48 0.88 -0.28 -2.06
CA ALA A 48 1.66 0.47 -1.07
C ALA A 48 2.67 -0.42 -0.33
N ALA A 49 2.33 -1.67 -0.07
CA ALA A 49 3.23 -2.65 0.54
C ALA A 49 4.35 -3.11 -0.42
N CYS A 50 4.05 -3.33 -1.71
CA CYS A 50 5.05 -3.58 -2.75
C CYS A 50 6.04 -2.42 -2.86
N GLU A 51 5.53 -1.19 -2.93
CA GLU A 51 6.35 0.01 -3.08
C GLU A 51 7.33 0.17 -1.92
N GLU A 52 6.84 0.04 -0.69
CA GLU A 52 7.68 0.06 0.51
C GLU A 52 8.73 -1.06 0.51
N LYS A 53 8.29 -2.30 0.27
CA LYS A 53 9.15 -3.47 0.49
C LYS A 53 10.19 -3.65 -0.61
N LEU A 54 9.83 -3.37 -1.86
CA LEU A 54 10.68 -3.57 -3.01
C LEU A 54 11.45 -2.30 -3.39
N GLY A 55 11.16 -1.16 -2.76
CA GLY A 55 11.79 0.12 -3.08
C GLY A 55 11.47 0.57 -4.50
N ILE A 56 10.20 0.43 -4.90
CA ILE A 56 9.70 0.79 -6.24
C ILE A 56 8.52 1.76 -6.15
N ARG A 57 8.20 2.41 -7.27
CA ARG A 57 6.91 3.08 -7.48
C ARG A 57 6.10 2.36 -8.54
N ILE A 58 4.81 2.24 -8.28
CA ILE A 58 3.85 1.61 -9.18
C ILE A 58 2.82 2.68 -9.58
N PRO A 59 2.98 3.32 -10.76
CA PRO A 59 2.01 4.30 -11.22
C PRO A 59 0.67 3.61 -11.52
N LEU A 60 -0.30 3.77 -10.62
CA LEU A 60 -1.63 3.17 -10.74
C LEU A 60 -2.30 3.48 -12.08
N ALA A 61 -2.13 4.69 -12.61
CA ALA A 61 -2.67 5.11 -13.90
C ALA A 61 -2.06 4.32 -15.09
N SER A 62 -0.93 3.66 -14.90
CA SER A 62 -0.28 2.80 -15.89
C SER A 62 -0.63 1.31 -15.72
N LEU A 63 -1.33 0.95 -14.64
CA LEU A 63 -1.86 -0.40 -14.46
C LEU A 63 -3.23 -0.50 -15.14
N VAL A 64 -3.33 -1.35 -16.16
CA VAL A 64 -4.60 -1.72 -16.78
C VAL A 64 -5.28 -2.75 -15.88
N LEU A 65 -6.37 -2.37 -15.22
CA LEU A 65 -7.03 -3.23 -14.23
C LEU A 65 -7.57 -4.54 -14.83
N ASP A 66 -7.99 -4.50 -16.09
CA ASP A 66 -8.50 -5.68 -16.82
C ASP A 66 -7.41 -6.75 -17.04
N ASP A 67 -6.13 -6.35 -16.98
CA ASP A 67 -4.99 -7.26 -17.07
C ASP A 67 -4.70 -7.93 -15.73
N LEU A 68 -5.30 -7.54 -14.60
CA LEU A 68 -4.93 -8.03 -13.26
C LEU A 68 -5.72 -9.27 -12.81
N GLN A 69 -6.10 -10.13 -13.76
CA GLN A 69 -6.99 -11.27 -13.53
C GLN A 69 -6.37 -12.36 -12.64
N THR A 70 -5.05 -12.54 -12.71
CA THR A 70 -4.29 -13.51 -11.91
C THR A 70 -3.10 -12.82 -11.27
N LEU A 71 -2.47 -13.47 -10.30
CA LEU A 71 -1.28 -12.93 -9.65
C LEU A 71 -0.11 -12.84 -10.64
N ASP A 72 0.03 -13.80 -11.55
CA ASP A 72 1.09 -13.76 -12.59
C ASP A 72 0.92 -12.55 -13.52
N HIS A 73 -0.31 -12.23 -13.90
CA HIS A 73 -0.57 -11.04 -14.70
C HIS A 73 -0.30 -9.75 -13.91
N PHE A 74 -0.66 -9.71 -12.61
CA PHE A 74 -0.31 -8.60 -11.73
C PHE A 74 1.21 -8.41 -11.63
N ALA A 75 1.97 -9.47 -11.35
CA ALA A 75 3.42 -9.40 -11.21
C ALA A 75 4.09 -8.94 -12.51
N THR A 76 3.61 -9.41 -13.65
CA THR A 76 4.08 -9.00 -14.97
C THR A 76 3.76 -7.51 -15.24
N ALA A 77 2.53 -7.08 -14.93
CA ALA A 77 2.11 -5.69 -15.10
C ALA A 77 2.93 -4.74 -14.21
N VAL A 78 3.14 -5.11 -12.93
CA VAL A 78 3.97 -4.34 -12.00
C VAL A 78 5.42 -4.28 -12.48
N SER A 79 6.02 -5.41 -12.86
CA SER A 79 7.40 -5.45 -13.37
C SER A 79 7.61 -4.51 -14.58
N ARG A 80 6.60 -4.42 -15.46
CA ARG A 80 6.62 -3.56 -16.65
C ARG A 80 6.55 -2.06 -16.31
N VAL A 81 5.77 -1.66 -15.31
CA VAL A 81 5.52 -0.25 -15.00
C VAL A 81 6.32 0.27 -13.80
N ALA A 82 6.93 -0.62 -13.03
CA ALA A 82 7.67 -0.27 -11.83
C ALA A 82 8.81 0.70 -12.14
N GLN A 83 8.88 1.76 -11.36
CA GLN A 83 9.94 2.76 -11.40
C GLN A 83 10.76 2.69 -10.14
N SER A 84 11.98 3.22 -10.18
CA SER A 84 12.78 3.38 -8.97
C SER A 84 12.11 4.35 -8.01
N ASP A 85 12.13 4.00 -6.74
CA ASP A 85 11.53 4.82 -5.72
C ASP A 85 12.45 5.96 -5.26
N ILE A 86 11.84 6.99 -4.68
CA ILE A 86 12.55 8.10 -4.04
C ILE A 86 12.87 7.76 -2.57
N GLN A 87 13.80 8.50 -1.97
CA GLN A 87 14.07 8.36 -0.55
C GLN A 87 12.91 8.88 0.29
N ARG A 88 12.61 8.19 1.40
CA ARG A 88 11.56 8.57 2.35
C ARG A 88 12.01 8.49 3.80
N THR A 89 11.43 9.39 4.59
CA THR A 89 11.36 9.25 6.04
C THR A 89 10.14 8.42 6.39
N TRP A 90 10.36 7.33 7.13
CA TRP A 90 9.31 6.39 7.53
C TRP A 90 8.87 6.64 8.96
N TYR A 91 7.57 6.80 9.13
CA TYR A 91 6.89 6.94 10.42
C TYR A 91 6.00 5.74 10.66
N LYS A 92 6.00 5.26 11.90
CA LYS A 92 5.10 4.21 12.36
C LYS A 92 4.20 4.79 13.44
N LEU A 93 2.94 5.01 13.10
CA LEU A 93 2.02 5.79 13.93
C LEU A 93 0.97 4.86 14.53
N PRO A 94 0.72 4.89 15.85
CA PRO A 94 -0.38 4.16 16.45
C PRO A 94 -1.73 4.75 15.99
N PHE A 95 -2.69 3.88 15.71
CA PHE A 95 -4.08 4.28 15.47
C PHE A 95 -5.01 3.47 16.38
N ALA A 96 -5.92 4.17 17.07
CA ALA A 96 -6.78 3.57 18.09
C ALA A 96 -7.97 2.77 17.52
N ALA A 97 -8.31 2.96 16.24
CA ALA A 97 -9.47 2.32 15.63
C ALA A 97 -9.23 0.81 15.49
N GLN A 98 -9.85 0.00 16.36
CA GLN A 98 -9.53 -1.43 16.40
C GLN A 98 -10.06 -2.22 15.20
N VAL A 99 -11.12 -1.81 14.49
CA VAL A 99 -11.62 -2.58 13.33
C VAL A 99 -12.52 -1.74 12.41
N GLY A 100 -12.48 -2.00 11.10
CA GLY A 100 -13.60 -1.68 10.19
C GLY A 100 -13.46 -0.45 9.28
N PRO A 101 -14.57 0.22 8.91
CA PRO A 101 -14.62 1.32 7.93
C PRO A 101 -13.74 2.53 8.26
N GLN A 102 -13.60 2.85 9.55
CA GLN A 102 -12.80 3.98 10.04
C GLN A 102 -11.32 3.86 9.65
N ARG A 103 -10.79 2.64 9.65
CA ARG A 103 -9.42 2.34 9.22
C ARG A 103 -9.21 2.66 7.75
N MET A 104 -10.15 2.29 6.89
CA MET A 104 -10.07 2.58 5.46
C MET A 104 -10.22 4.09 5.20
N GLN A 105 -11.14 4.75 5.90
CA GLN A 105 -11.31 6.20 5.83
C GLN A 105 -10.03 6.94 6.22
N LEU A 106 -9.33 6.46 7.26
CA LEU A 106 -8.03 7.01 7.66
C LEU A 106 -6.99 6.83 6.55
N LEU A 107 -6.80 5.62 6.03
CA LEU A 107 -5.80 5.35 4.98
C LEU A 107 -6.07 6.19 3.72
N LEU A 108 -7.31 6.21 3.23
CA LEU A 108 -7.71 7.02 2.08
C LEU A 108 -7.58 8.51 2.38
N GLY A 109 -8.04 8.94 3.55
CA GLY A 109 -7.99 10.33 3.99
C GLY A 109 -6.58 10.88 4.06
N LEU A 110 -5.63 10.08 4.55
CA LEU A 110 -4.21 10.40 4.55
C LEU A 110 -3.63 10.44 3.13
N ARG A 111 -3.92 9.42 2.29
CA ARG A 111 -3.46 9.41 0.88
C ARG A 111 -3.92 10.65 0.10
N MET A 112 -5.09 11.21 0.43
CA MET A 112 -5.63 12.42 -0.21
C MET A 112 -5.02 13.73 0.31
N ARG A 113 -4.43 13.75 1.50
CA ARG A 113 -3.91 14.97 2.15
C ARG A 113 -2.39 15.06 2.19
N LEU A 114 -1.71 13.92 2.09
CA LEU A 114 -0.27 13.86 2.05
C LEU A 114 0.26 14.16 0.64
N PRO A 115 1.54 14.55 0.50
CA PRO A 115 2.18 14.74 -0.80
C PRO A 115 2.01 13.53 -1.72
N GLN A 116 1.88 13.73 -3.04
CA GLN A 116 1.56 12.68 -4.02
C GLN A 116 2.51 11.47 -4.01
N ASN A 117 3.78 11.66 -3.62
CA ASN A 117 4.77 10.58 -3.54
C ASN A 117 4.81 9.88 -2.18
N SER A 118 3.88 10.18 -1.28
CA SER A 118 3.81 9.53 0.02
C SER A 118 3.27 8.11 -0.10
N ILE A 119 3.77 7.21 0.75
CA ILE A 119 3.24 5.86 0.91
C ILE A 119 2.48 5.81 2.22
N VAL A 120 1.23 5.34 2.18
CA VAL A 120 0.43 5.12 3.38
C VAL A 120 -0.13 3.71 3.31
N ARG A 121 0.15 2.91 4.34
CA ARG A 121 -0.32 1.53 4.43
C ARG A 121 -0.49 1.08 5.87
N GLU A 122 -1.13 -0.05 6.08
CA GLU A 122 -1.15 -0.73 7.38
C GLU A 122 0.24 -1.26 7.72
N SER A 123 0.62 -1.13 8.99
CA SER A 123 1.79 -1.81 9.52
C SER A 123 1.51 -3.31 9.66
N ASP A 124 2.57 -4.13 9.55
CA ASP A 124 2.50 -5.56 9.88
C ASP A 124 2.22 -5.79 11.38
N GLN A 125 2.44 -4.76 12.21
CA GLN A 125 1.95 -4.71 13.58
C GLN A 125 0.52 -4.17 13.62
N PRO A 126 -0.45 -4.90 14.20
CA PRO A 126 -1.82 -4.43 14.39
C PRO A 126 -1.89 -3.08 15.11
N GLY A 127 -2.88 -2.26 14.73
CA GLY A 127 -3.10 -0.94 15.34
C GLY A 127 -2.04 0.11 15.00
N HIS A 128 -1.22 -0.12 13.98
CA HIS A 128 -0.27 0.88 13.48
C HIS A 128 -0.43 1.09 11.98
N ILE A 129 -0.20 2.33 11.54
CA ILE A 129 -0.03 2.68 10.13
C ILE A 129 1.44 3.01 9.86
N ARG A 130 1.88 2.75 8.63
CA ARG A 130 3.18 3.20 8.13
C ARG A 130 2.96 4.33 7.15
N VAL A 131 3.67 5.42 7.36
CA VAL A 131 3.66 6.59 6.49
C VAL A 131 5.09 6.86 6.04
N GLY A 132 5.34 6.71 4.74
CA GLY A 132 6.59 7.12 4.11
C GLY A 132 6.39 8.48 3.46
N LEU A 133 7.07 9.51 3.96
CA LEU A 133 7.07 10.84 3.37
C LEU A 133 8.34 11.07 2.55
N PRO A 134 8.28 11.73 1.39
CA PRO A 134 9.48 12.15 0.67
C PRO A 134 10.42 12.94 1.58
N VAL A 135 11.73 12.77 1.45
CA VAL A 135 12.73 13.42 2.34
C VAL A 135 12.66 14.96 2.29
N GLU A 136 12.16 15.52 1.20
CA GLU A 136 11.90 16.95 1.01
C GLU A 136 10.63 17.46 1.69
N SER A 137 9.81 16.55 2.25
CA SER A 137 8.61 16.91 2.99
C SER A 137 8.94 17.66 4.28
N THR A 138 8.24 18.76 4.54
CA THR A 138 8.34 19.51 5.79
C THR A 138 7.42 18.97 6.89
N LEU A 139 6.57 17.99 6.58
CA LEU A 139 5.66 17.38 7.55
C LEU A 139 6.44 16.54 8.57
N THR A 140 6.09 16.73 9.84
CA THR A 140 6.67 16.03 10.97
C THR A 140 5.75 14.90 11.47
N GLU A 141 6.26 14.04 12.35
CA GLU A 141 5.45 13.04 13.05
C GLU A 141 4.25 13.66 13.78
N HIS A 142 4.45 14.83 14.40
CA HIS A 142 3.40 15.59 15.07
C HIS A 142 2.29 16.05 14.12
N ASP A 143 2.66 16.49 12.91
CA ASP A 143 1.69 16.88 11.89
C ASP A 143 0.88 15.67 11.40
N LEU A 144 1.52 14.51 11.27
CA LEU A 144 0.84 13.26 10.93
C LEU A 144 -0.16 12.86 12.01
N HIS A 145 0.21 12.95 13.29
CA HIS A 145 -0.73 12.70 14.40
C HIS A 145 -1.93 13.65 14.37
N ARG A 146 -1.72 14.94 14.10
CA ARG A 146 -2.81 15.91 13.93
C ARG A 146 -3.73 15.56 12.77
N LEU A 147 -3.16 15.18 11.62
CA LEU A 147 -3.95 14.73 10.47
C LEU A 147 -4.76 13.48 10.78
N MET A 148 -4.19 12.51 11.51
CA MET A 148 -4.90 11.31 11.93
C MET A 148 -6.07 11.62 12.86
N ALA A 149 -5.91 12.55 13.80
CA ALA A 149 -6.96 12.94 14.74
C ALA A 149 -8.22 13.46 14.03
N LEU A 150 -8.06 14.20 12.92
CA LEU A 150 -9.18 14.70 12.11
C LEU A 150 -10.10 13.60 11.57
N PHE A 151 -9.62 12.36 11.43
CA PHE A 151 -10.43 11.23 10.95
C PHE A 151 -11.03 10.40 12.09
N VAL A 152 -10.46 10.49 13.29
CA VAL A 152 -10.96 9.80 14.48
C VAL A 152 -12.09 10.59 15.12
N GLU A 153 -11.96 11.92 15.21
CA GLU A 153 -12.97 12.80 15.82
C GLU A 153 -14.29 12.83 15.02
N VAL A 154 -14.23 12.75 13.69
CA VAL A 154 -15.42 12.74 12.81
C VAL A 154 -16.30 11.49 13.02
N SER A 155 -15.78 10.42 13.64
CA SER A 155 -16.54 9.20 13.90
C SER A 155 -17.23 9.14 15.27
N ALA A 156 -16.95 10.07 16.18
CA ALA A 156 -17.57 10.08 17.51
C ALA A 156 -18.94 10.76 17.54
N ASP A 157 -19.25 11.57 16.51
CA ASP A 157 -20.48 12.36 16.39
C ASP A 157 -21.47 11.81 15.34
N ALA A 158 -21.29 10.57 14.87
CA ALA A 158 -22.12 9.93 13.83
C ALA A 158 -22.96 8.77 14.37
#